data_AF-A0A2R7K1A5-F1
#
_entry.id   AF-A0A2R7K1A5-F1
#
_cell.length_a   1.000
_cell.length_b   1.000
_cell.length_c   1.000
_cell.angle_alpha   90.00
_cell.angle_beta   90.00
_cell.angle_gamma   90.00
#
_symmetry.space_group_name_H-M   'P 1'
#
loop_
_entity.id
_entity.type
_entity.pdbx_description
1 polymer ?
#
loop_
_entity_poly.entity_id
_entity_poly.type
_entity_poly.pdbx_seq_one_letter_code
_entity_poly.pdbx_strand_id
1 'polypeptide(L)'
;PEFAFESLENSNISSLKKELENFETIIISLFVPKAKPMNNFEINDEVLELLSYLLQSKKCIVYVFGNPYVLPIIPNLTKASGLIQVYQDFEEFQKTAGIQFLENIPCSGILPINIDIQ
;
A
#
# COMPACT_ATOMS: atom_id res chain seq x y z
N PRO A 1 16.21 2.51 -4.97
CA PRO A 1 16.37 3.11 -3.63
C PRO A 1 15.17 2.69 -2.78
N GLU A 2 15.39 2.40 -1.50
CA GLU A 2 14.32 2.05 -0.57
C GLU A 2 13.91 3.31 0.20
N PHE A 3 12.60 3.58 0.26
CA PHE A 3 12.04 4.69 1.01
C PHE A 3 11.00 4.11 1.98
N ALA A 4 11.27 4.20 3.28
CA ALA A 4 10.32 3.79 4.30
C ALA A 4 9.66 5.04 4.91
N PHE A 5 8.33 5.01 5.04
CA PHE A 5 7.57 6.00 5.80
C PHE A 5 6.99 5.35 7.04
N GLU A 6 7.76 5.40 8.12
CA GLU A 6 7.34 4.96 9.46
C GLU A 6 7.12 6.22 10.30
N SER A 7 5.86 6.65 10.44
CA SER A 7 5.39 7.61 11.46
C SER A 7 6.30 8.79 11.85
N LEU A 8 6.11 9.93 11.17
CA LEU A 8 5.99 11.32 11.66
C LEU A 8 6.99 12.01 12.62
N GLU A 9 7.94 11.35 13.28
CA GLU A 9 8.79 12.13 14.21
C GLU A 9 9.82 13.00 13.49
N ASN A 10 10.17 12.73 12.21
CA ASN A 10 11.13 13.55 11.46
C ASN A 10 10.99 13.56 9.91
N SER A 11 9.97 12.93 9.31
CA SER A 11 9.86 12.83 7.84
C SER A 11 8.93 13.92 7.25
N ASN A 12 9.53 14.91 6.60
CA ASN A 12 8.77 15.97 5.93
C ASN A 12 8.13 15.40 4.64
N ILE A 13 6.82 15.16 4.63
CA ILE A 13 6.08 14.64 3.46
C ILE A 13 6.39 15.44 2.18
N SER A 14 6.65 16.75 2.31
CA SER A 14 6.99 17.59 1.16
C SER A 14 8.34 17.25 0.52
N SER A 15 9.35 16.86 1.30
CA SER A 15 10.65 16.44 0.75
C SER A 15 10.52 15.06 0.09
N LEU A 16 9.79 14.14 0.71
CA LEU A 16 9.50 12.83 0.11
C LEU A 16 8.80 12.96 -1.24
N LYS A 17 7.78 13.82 -1.34
CA LYS A 17 7.09 14.08 -2.62
C LYS A 17 8.06 14.53 -3.71
N LYS A 18 8.98 15.45 -3.39
CA LYS A 18 10.02 15.92 -4.33
C LYS A 18 10.99 14.80 -4.73
N GLU A 19 11.42 13.98 -3.79
CA GLU A 19 12.30 12.84 -4.10
C GLU A 19 11.60 11.85 -5.04
N LEU A 20 10.31 11.61 -4.83
CA LEU A 20 9.48 10.72 -5.65
C LEU A 20 9.16 11.27 -7.04
N GLU A 21 9.37 12.58 -7.31
CA GLU A 21 9.11 13.18 -8.63
C GLU A 21 9.93 12.53 -9.75
N ASN A 22 11.15 12.09 -9.47
CA ASN A 22 12.05 11.50 -10.47
C ASN A 22 11.73 10.04 -10.83
N PHE A 23 10.78 9.41 -10.12
CA PHE A 23 10.39 8.02 -10.37
C PHE A 23 9.11 7.95 -11.20
N GLU A 24 9.13 7.14 -12.26
CA GLU A 24 7.97 6.91 -13.12
C GLU A 24 6.97 5.96 -12.45
N THR A 25 7.49 4.89 -11.86
CA THR A 25 6.72 3.84 -11.17
C THR A 25 7.13 3.76 -9.72
N ILE A 26 6.13 3.64 -8.84
CA ILE A 26 6.31 3.52 -7.40
C ILE A 26 5.71 2.21 -6.94
N ILE A 27 6.49 1.43 -6.21
CA ILE A 27 6.01 0.23 -5.51
C ILE A 27 5.74 0.64 -4.07
N ILE A 28 4.53 0.36 -3.60
CA ILE A 28 4.07 0.79 -2.28
C ILE A 28 3.79 -0.46 -1.45
N SER A 29 4.48 -0.61 -0.33
CA SER A 29 4.17 -1.59 0.70
C SER A 29 3.39 -0.89 1.82
N LEU A 30 2.08 -1.14 1.90
CA LEU A 30 1.22 -0.59 2.94
C LEU A 30 1.06 -1.61 4.07
N PHE A 31 1.61 -1.30 5.23
CA PHE A 31 1.42 -2.06 6.46
C PHE A 31 0.27 -1.46 7.26
N VAL A 32 -0.80 -2.23 7.43
CA VAL A 32 -2.00 -1.78 8.14
C VAL A 32 -1.79 -1.95 9.66
N PRO A 33 -1.83 -0.87 10.47
CA PRO A 33 -1.43 -0.92 11.87
C PRO A 33 -2.26 -1.87 12.75
N LYS A 34 -3.55 -2.03 12.45
CA LYS A 34 -4.46 -2.92 13.17
C LYS A 34 -5.17 -3.88 12.24
N ALA A 35 -5.48 -5.06 12.76
CA ALA A 35 -6.32 -6.03 12.05
C ALA A 35 -7.83 -5.67 12.08
N LYS A 36 -8.26 -4.83 13.02
CA LYS A 36 -9.68 -4.47 13.23
C LYS A 36 -9.99 -3.12 12.56
N PRO A 37 -11.20 -2.96 11.96
CA PRO A 37 -11.57 -1.78 11.18
C PRO A 37 -11.82 -0.51 12.01
N MET A 38 -11.72 -0.57 13.33
CA MET A 38 -11.96 0.57 14.20
C MET A 38 -11.00 1.71 13.84
N ASN A 39 -11.51 2.95 13.75
CA ASN A 39 -10.74 4.14 13.44
C ASN A 39 -9.86 3.99 12.18
N ASN A 40 -10.43 3.49 11.07
CA ASN A 40 -9.71 3.25 9.82
C ASN A 40 -8.47 2.36 9.99
N PHE A 41 -8.58 1.32 10.83
CA PHE A 41 -7.46 0.43 11.19
C PHE A 41 -6.26 1.15 11.83
N GLU A 42 -6.51 2.34 12.41
CA GLU A 42 -5.50 3.26 12.96
C GLU A 42 -4.48 3.76 11.91
N ILE A 43 -4.86 3.78 10.61
CA ILE A 43 -4.06 4.44 9.58
C ILE A 43 -4.19 5.95 9.76
N ASN A 44 -3.06 6.65 9.86
CA ASN A 44 -3.03 8.10 9.93
C ASN A 44 -3.58 8.73 8.64
N ASP A 45 -4.38 9.79 8.78
CA ASP A 45 -4.97 10.50 7.64
C ASP A 45 -3.91 11.01 6.64
N GLU A 46 -2.75 11.46 7.14
CA GLU A 46 -1.64 11.90 6.30
C GLU A 46 -1.08 10.78 5.39
N VAL A 47 -1.11 9.53 5.85
CA VAL A 47 -0.72 8.36 5.03
C VAL A 47 -1.75 8.15 3.93
N LEU A 48 -3.04 8.24 4.24
CA LEU A 48 -4.11 8.13 3.25
C LEU A 48 -4.04 9.27 2.21
N GLU A 49 -3.73 10.49 2.64
CA GLU A 49 -3.52 11.63 1.76
C GLU A 49 -2.29 11.44 0.85
N LEU A 50 -1.18 10.94 1.38
CA LEU A 50 0.01 10.64 0.59
C LEU A 50 -0.26 9.53 -0.43
N LEU A 51 -0.90 8.44 -0.02
CA LEU A 51 -1.31 7.35 -0.93
C LEU A 51 -2.20 7.88 -2.04
N SER A 52 -3.24 8.65 -1.68
CA SER A 52 -4.16 9.27 -2.62
C SER A 52 -3.42 10.17 -3.63
N TYR A 53 -2.45 10.97 -3.17
CA TYR A 53 -1.63 11.79 -4.04
C TYR A 53 -0.77 10.96 -5.00
N LEU A 54 -0.10 9.92 -4.51
CA LEU A 54 0.76 9.05 -5.32
C LEU A 54 -0.05 8.30 -6.38
N LEU A 55 -1.17 7.69 -5.99
CA LEU A 55 -2.08 6.96 -6.88
C LEU A 55 -2.64 7.82 -8.01
N GLN A 56 -2.74 9.13 -7.80
CA GLN A 56 -3.23 10.08 -8.80
C GLN A 56 -2.14 10.65 -9.70
N SER A 57 -0.91 10.72 -9.21
CA SER A 57 0.19 11.43 -9.87
C SER A 57 1.20 10.50 -10.53
N LYS A 58 1.24 9.22 -10.16
CA LYS A 58 2.27 8.26 -10.54
C LYS A 58 1.68 6.89 -10.86
N LYS A 59 2.45 6.08 -11.58
CA LYS A 59 2.11 4.67 -11.78
C LYS A 59 2.43 3.91 -10.49
N CYS A 60 1.42 3.40 -9.81
CA CYS A 60 1.60 2.73 -8.52
C CYS A 60 1.23 1.24 -8.58
N ILE A 61 2.07 0.41 -7.96
CA ILE A 61 1.75 -0.99 -7.64
C ILE A 61 1.70 -1.08 -6.11
N VAL A 62 0.57 -1.53 -5.56
CA VAL A 62 0.30 -1.51 -4.11
C VAL A 62 0.26 -2.93 -3.56
N TYR A 63 1.10 -3.19 -2.56
CA TYR A 63 1.08 -4.40 -1.74
C TYR A 63 0.46 -4.05 -0.38
N VAL A 64 -0.65 -4.70 -0.04
CA VAL A 64 -1.40 -4.43 1.19
C VAL A 64 -1.17 -5.56 2.19
N PHE A 65 -0.39 -5.25 3.22
CA PHE A 65 -0.15 -6.11 4.38
C PHE A 65 -1.14 -5.73 5.47
N GLY A 66 -2.34 -6.29 5.38
CA GLY A 66 -3.37 -6.09 6.39
C GLY A 66 -4.69 -6.77 6.06
N ASN A 67 -5.69 -6.53 6.89
CA ASN A 67 -7.05 -7.03 6.65
C ASN A 67 -7.62 -6.44 5.33
N PRO A 68 -8.16 -7.24 4.39
CA PRO A 68 -8.69 -6.76 3.11
C PRO A 68 -9.86 -5.77 3.23
N TYR A 69 -10.52 -5.67 4.38
CA TYR A 69 -11.50 -4.61 4.63
C TYR A 69 -10.90 -3.19 4.67
N VAL A 70 -9.57 -3.07 4.62
CA VAL A 70 -8.87 -1.79 4.45
C VAL A 70 -9.05 -1.22 3.04
N LEU A 71 -9.22 -2.07 2.02
CA LEU A 71 -9.16 -1.62 0.61
C LEU A 71 -10.16 -0.48 0.28
N PRO A 72 -11.42 -0.49 0.74
CA PRO A 72 -12.37 0.59 0.46
C PRO A 72 -12.04 1.93 1.12
N ILE A 73 -11.18 1.94 2.14
CA ILE A 73 -10.81 3.17 2.87
C ILE A 73 -9.63 3.89 2.22
N ILE A 74 -8.88 3.20 1.35
CA ILE A 74 -7.73 3.77 0.66
C ILE A 74 -8.25 4.64 -0.50
N PRO A 75 -8.10 5.97 -0.46
CA PRO A 75 -8.66 6.82 -1.50
C PRO A 75 -7.94 6.60 -2.83
N ASN A 76 -8.70 6.62 -3.93
CA ASN A 76 -8.19 6.45 -5.29
C ASN A 76 -7.49 5.11 -5.56
N LEU A 77 -7.76 4.06 -4.77
CA LEU A 77 -7.15 2.75 -4.95
C LEU A 77 -7.38 2.16 -6.34
N THR A 78 -8.51 2.46 -6.98
CA THR A 78 -8.83 2.05 -8.36
C THR A 78 -7.90 2.62 -9.43
N LYS A 79 -7.07 3.62 -9.09
CA LYS A 79 -6.02 4.15 -9.99
C LYS A 79 -4.71 3.35 -9.93
N ALA A 80 -4.58 2.41 -8.99
CA ALA A 80 -3.41 1.55 -8.92
C ALA A 80 -3.27 0.71 -10.20
N SER A 81 -2.05 0.65 -10.74
CA SER A 81 -1.72 -0.22 -11.88
C SER A 81 -1.63 -1.70 -11.50
N GLY A 82 -1.46 -1.98 -10.21
CA GLY A 82 -1.52 -3.32 -9.65
C GLY A 82 -1.84 -3.24 -8.16
N LEU A 83 -2.63 -4.18 -7.68
CA LEU A 83 -3.01 -4.32 -6.27
C LEU A 83 -2.82 -5.78 -5.86
N ILE A 84 -2.01 -6.00 -4.83
CA ILE A 84 -1.72 -7.31 -4.26
C ILE A 84 -2.12 -7.28 -2.79
N GLN A 85 -3.12 -8.10 -2.44
CA GLN A 85 -3.54 -8.30 -1.06
C GLN A 85 -2.69 -9.39 -0.40
N VAL A 86 -1.81 -9.00 0.52
CA VAL A 86 -0.81 -9.89 1.15
C VAL A 86 -1.28 -10.41 2.53
N TYR A 87 -2.29 -9.80 3.14
CA TYR A 87 -2.86 -10.18 4.44
C TYR A 87 -1.99 -9.88 5.67
N GLN A 88 -1.04 -10.74 6.03
CA GLN A 88 -0.28 -10.56 7.27
C GLN A 88 1.04 -9.84 6.98
N ASP A 89 1.55 -9.11 7.97
CA ASP A 89 2.81 -8.37 7.91
C ASP A 89 4.02 -9.19 8.38
N PHE A 90 3.86 -10.49 8.63
CA PHE A 90 4.96 -11.36 9.03
C PHE A 90 6.04 -11.44 7.94
N GLU A 91 7.26 -11.74 8.36
CA GLU A 91 8.45 -11.76 7.49
C GLU A 91 8.28 -12.71 6.30
N GLU A 92 7.64 -13.86 6.50
CA GLU A 92 7.38 -14.85 5.45
C GLU A 92 6.48 -14.29 4.34
N PHE A 93 5.48 -13.48 4.72
CA PHE A 93 4.56 -12.84 3.78
C PHE A 93 5.27 -11.75 2.98
N GLN A 94 6.11 -10.94 3.64
CA GLN A 94 6.92 -9.92 2.98
C GLN A 94 7.92 -10.54 1.99
N LYS A 95 8.63 -11.59 2.40
CA LYS A 95 9.54 -12.35 1.52
C LYS A 95 8.81 -12.91 0.32
N THR A 96 7.65 -13.52 0.54
CA THR A 96 6.84 -14.11 -0.53
C THR A 96 6.34 -13.04 -1.51
N ALA A 97 5.90 -11.88 -1.03
CA ALA A 97 5.51 -10.76 -1.87
C ALA A 97 6.69 -10.23 -2.70
N GLY A 98 7.88 -10.12 -2.10
CA GLY A 98 9.11 -9.74 -2.82
C GLY A 98 9.49 -10.74 -3.91
N ILE A 99 9.45 -12.04 -3.62
CA ILE A 99 9.71 -13.10 -4.62
C ILE A 99 8.65 -13.05 -5.72
N GLN A 100 7.37 -12.93 -5.37
CA GLN A 100 6.27 -12.82 -6.33
C GLN A 100 6.49 -11.65 -7.29
N PHE A 101 6.90 -10.50 -6.77
CA PHE A 101 7.25 -9.33 -7.58
C PHE A 101 8.43 -9.58 -8.51
N LEU A 102 9.55 -10.10 -7.97
CA LEU A 102 10.80 -10.29 -8.72
C LEU A 102 10.69 -11.35 -9.81
N GLU A 103 9.99 -12.45 -9.52
CA GLU A 103 9.83 -13.59 -10.41
C GLU A 103 8.57 -13.49 -11.27
N ASN A 104 7.75 -12.45 -11.08
CA ASN A 104 6.47 -12.25 -11.75
C ASN A 104 5.55 -13.49 -11.66
N ILE A 105 5.49 -14.09 -10.46
CA ILE A 105 4.69 -15.29 -10.21
C ILE A 105 3.20 -14.91 -10.30
N PRO A 106 2.37 -15.70 -11.00
CA PRO A 106 0.93 -15.47 -11.06
C PRO A 106 0.26 -15.69 -9.70
N CYS A 107 -0.55 -14.71 -9.28
CA CYS A 107 -1.36 -14.81 -8.06
C CYS A 107 -2.69 -15.54 -8.35
N SER A 108 -2.90 -16.70 -7.71
CA SER A 108 -4.13 -17.49 -7.84
C SER A 108 -5.12 -17.32 -6.68
N GLY A 109 -4.83 -16.40 -5.75
CA GLY A 109 -5.67 -16.11 -4.60
C GLY A 109 -7.03 -15.51 -4.98
N ILE A 110 -8.07 -15.88 -4.25
CA ILE A 110 -9.42 -15.34 -4.38
C ILE A 110 -9.84 -14.77 -3.03
N LEU A 111 -10.35 -13.53 -3.01
CA LEU A 111 -10.88 -12.96 -1.78
C LEU A 111 -12.08 -13.79 -1.30
N PRO A 112 -12.09 -14.28 -0.04
CA PRO A 112 -13.19 -15.07 0.49
C PRO A 112 -14.40 -14.21 0.89
N ILE A 113 -14.36 -12.92 0.58
CA ILE A 113 -15.35 -11.90 0.94
C ILE A 113 -15.60 -11.00 -0.26
N ASN A 114 -16.78 -10.39 -0.32
CA ASN A 114 -17.08 -9.37 -1.32
C ASN A 114 -16.71 -7.99 -0.76
N ILE A 115 -15.93 -7.22 -1.53
CA ILE A 115 -15.48 -5.88 -1.16
C ILE A 115 -15.70 -4.98 -2.37
N ASP A 116 -16.46 -3.91 -2.16
CA ASP A 116 -16.63 -2.86 -3.17
C ASP A 116 -15.53 -1.82 -3.00
N ILE A 117 -14.63 -1.74 -3.99
CA ILE A 117 -13.61 -0.70 -4.07
C ILE A 117 -14.22 0.48 -4.86
N GLN A 118 -14.05 1.70 -4.36
CA GLN A 118 -14.64 2.94 -4.88
C GLN A 118 -14.24 3.28 -6.31
#